data_AF-A0A6B9T8J2-F1
#
_entry.id   AF-A0A6B9T8J2-F1
#
_cell.length_a   1.000
_cell.length_b   1.000
_cell.length_c   1.000
_cell.angle_alpha   90.00
_cell.angle_beta   90.00
_cell.angle_gamma   90.00
#
_symmetry.space_group_name_H-M   'P 1'
#
loop_
_entity.id
_entity.type
_entity.pdbx_description
1 polymer ?
#
loop_
_entity_poly.entity_id
_entity_poly.type
_entity_poly.pdbx_seq_one_letter_code
_entity_poly.pdbx_strand_id
1 'polypeptide(L)'
;MGKESLTRRDVINILIGDADVESSYGIRVGLYYQKGYEIRNMFKLIGSTDTVEEGASRWMIMEALIKEALDLGRIDDLMKYLMSQAAYDDIGITGTPKERKQFVVNAIIEELNTILEYDGVEFSVNEKGIHVRFEDEPSIIGIEKRFNLDTIDETIGKCRDDIDNGRYDDAIIKCRTMLEGLLLNVLKINGIEKDYKGNIQAMMEDVNKTYLSNERIKIPKPITNVTKALTSLVSNIAHIRNEYTDAHWHSKVHVKLSRGDAMLVINSSMTVAQYLIDLTDEGCLRERTIINESESQTEEDRHQNKTVDTTALCHCIRCGRVIPSTHDYVYCGRCMDSWQRYSNMKYVEPKGHCYVCGKECEVSAEKPACLDCYRSHKELVENKCSTMRALGR
;
A
#
# COMPACT_ATOMS: atom_id res chain seq x y z
N MET A 1 5.42 -24.79 9.52
CA MET A 1 4.18 -25.15 10.25
C MET A 1 2.92 -24.57 9.59
N GLY A 2 2.96 -23.35 9.03
CA GLY A 2 1.77 -22.57 8.68
C GLY A 2 0.78 -23.11 7.64
N LYS A 3 1.14 -24.06 6.76
CA LYS A 3 0.19 -24.59 5.76
C LYS A 3 -1.07 -25.21 6.39
N GLU A 4 -0.96 -25.78 7.59
CA GLU A 4 -2.12 -26.30 8.33
C GLU A 4 -2.96 -25.18 8.97
N SER A 5 -2.37 -24.04 9.32
CA SER A 5 -3.06 -22.94 10.00
C SER A 5 -4.16 -22.28 9.16
N LEU A 6 -4.08 -22.34 7.82
CA LEU A 6 -5.19 -21.96 6.93
C LEU A 6 -6.46 -22.81 7.10
N THR A 7 -6.34 -23.98 7.73
CA THR A 7 -7.46 -24.89 7.99
C THR A 7 -8.06 -24.73 9.40
N ARG A 8 -7.56 -23.77 10.19
CA ARG A 8 -8.17 -23.38 11.47
C ARG A 8 -9.61 -22.92 11.26
N ARG A 9 -10.44 -23.15 12.27
CA ARG A 9 -11.89 -22.93 12.17
C ARG A 9 -12.30 -21.46 12.17
N ASP A 10 -11.55 -20.60 12.86
CA ASP A 10 -11.70 -19.14 12.81
C ASP A 10 -11.46 -18.62 11.38
N VAL A 11 -10.34 -18.99 10.76
CA VAL A 11 -10.01 -18.70 9.36
C VAL A 11 -11.10 -19.20 8.41
N ILE A 12 -11.48 -20.49 8.49
CA ILE A 12 -12.50 -21.05 7.59
C ILE A 12 -13.88 -20.39 7.78
N ASN A 13 -14.29 -20.04 9.00
CA ASN A 13 -15.58 -19.37 9.24
C ASN A 13 -15.66 -18.03 8.47
N ILE A 14 -14.59 -17.23 8.47
CA ILE A 14 -14.50 -15.98 7.69
C ILE A 14 -14.58 -16.30 6.18
N LEU A 15 -13.78 -17.28 5.72
CA LEU A 15 -13.70 -17.66 4.31
C LEU A 15 -14.99 -18.25 3.71
N ILE A 16 -15.90 -18.79 4.52
CA ILE A 16 -17.21 -19.28 4.05
C ILE A 16 -18.38 -18.31 4.28
N GLY A 17 -18.12 -17.13 4.85
CA GLY A 17 -19.17 -16.16 5.21
C GLY A 17 -20.05 -16.61 6.39
N ASP A 18 -19.46 -17.33 7.36
CA ASP A 18 -20.08 -17.69 8.64
C ASP A 18 -19.65 -16.77 9.80
N ALA A 19 -18.63 -15.94 9.60
CA ALA A 19 -18.18 -14.92 10.54
C ALA A 19 -17.87 -13.59 9.82
N ASP A 20 -18.41 -12.49 10.34
CA ASP A 20 -17.99 -11.14 9.99
C ASP A 20 -16.70 -10.78 10.74
N VAL A 21 -15.89 -9.88 10.16
CA VAL A 21 -14.75 -9.24 10.82
C VAL A 21 -15.13 -7.81 11.21
N GLU A 22 -14.55 -7.29 12.30
CA GLU A 22 -14.74 -5.89 12.70
C GLU A 22 -13.54 -5.07 12.23
N SER A 23 -13.74 -4.22 11.22
CA SER A 23 -12.67 -3.38 10.68
C SER A 23 -12.08 -2.42 11.72
N SER A 24 -10.89 -1.89 11.45
CA SER A 24 -10.19 -0.87 12.25
C SER A 24 -10.95 0.46 12.48
N TYR A 25 -12.21 0.56 12.02
CA TYR A 25 -13.15 1.67 12.24
C TYR A 25 -14.45 1.25 12.95
N GLY A 26 -14.54 0.02 13.50
CA GLY A 26 -15.72 -0.52 14.17
C GLY A 26 -16.87 -0.94 13.23
N ILE A 27 -16.62 -0.95 11.91
CA ILE A 27 -17.61 -1.36 10.90
C ILE A 27 -17.45 -2.86 10.64
N ARG A 28 -18.52 -3.64 10.80
CA ARG A 28 -18.54 -5.08 10.50
C ARG A 28 -18.72 -5.33 9.02
N VAL A 29 -17.91 -6.24 8.48
CA VAL A 29 -17.89 -6.62 7.06
C VAL A 29 -17.52 -8.09 6.92
N GLY A 30 -17.85 -8.72 5.79
CA GLY A 30 -17.61 -10.15 5.59
C GLY A 30 -17.66 -10.59 4.13
N LEU A 31 -17.61 -11.90 3.89
CA LEU A 31 -17.90 -12.51 2.61
C LEU A 31 -19.39 -12.89 2.53
N TYR A 32 -19.96 -12.89 1.32
CA TYR A 32 -21.28 -13.48 1.11
C TYR A 32 -21.26 -14.97 1.50
N TYR A 33 -22.26 -15.41 2.25
CA TYR A 33 -22.42 -16.79 2.72
C TYR A 33 -22.29 -17.81 1.58
N GLN A 34 -21.24 -18.64 1.65
CA GLN A 34 -20.96 -19.69 0.67
C GLN A 34 -21.77 -20.94 1.00
N LYS A 35 -22.62 -21.40 0.07
CA LYS A 35 -23.41 -22.63 0.24
C LYS A 35 -22.56 -23.87 -0.08
N GLY A 36 -22.95 -25.03 0.44
CA GLY A 36 -22.19 -26.28 0.26
C GLY A 36 -21.92 -26.66 -1.21
N TYR A 37 -22.89 -26.46 -2.11
CA TYR A 37 -22.68 -26.72 -3.54
C TYR A 37 -21.78 -25.66 -4.22
N GLU A 38 -21.65 -24.46 -3.64
CA GLU A 38 -20.81 -23.38 -4.19
C GLU A 38 -19.36 -23.69 -3.87
N ILE A 39 -19.06 -24.07 -2.62
CA ILE A 39 -17.74 -24.58 -2.20
C ILE A 39 -17.35 -25.85 -2.99
N ARG A 40 -18.27 -26.82 -3.17
CA ARG A 40 -18.01 -28.01 -3.99
C ARG A 40 -17.72 -27.71 -5.48
N ASN A 41 -18.23 -26.59 -6.02
CA ASN A 41 -17.87 -26.17 -7.37
C ASN A 41 -16.47 -25.53 -7.45
N MET A 42 -15.90 -25.02 -6.35
CA MET A 42 -14.56 -24.43 -6.32
C MET A 42 -13.44 -25.48 -6.54
N PHE A 43 -13.68 -26.78 -6.33
CA PHE A 43 -12.72 -27.83 -6.72
C PHE A 43 -12.33 -27.71 -8.20
N LYS A 44 -13.28 -27.35 -9.07
CA LYS A 44 -13.05 -27.13 -10.51
C LYS A 44 -12.17 -25.92 -10.80
N LEU A 45 -12.16 -24.91 -9.93
CA LEU A 45 -11.30 -23.71 -10.05
C LEU A 45 -9.83 -24.09 -9.84
N ILE A 46 -9.54 -24.89 -8.82
CA ILE A 46 -8.19 -25.42 -8.55
C ILE A 46 -7.81 -26.58 -9.49
N GLY A 47 -8.72 -27.02 -10.37
CA GLY A 47 -8.46 -28.03 -11.39
C GLY A 47 -8.66 -29.48 -10.93
N SER A 48 -9.30 -29.69 -9.78
CA SER A 48 -9.61 -31.02 -9.25
C SER A 48 -11.10 -31.37 -9.28
N THR A 49 -11.41 -32.59 -8.87
CA THR A 49 -12.74 -33.14 -8.69
C THR A 49 -13.06 -33.26 -7.20
N ASP A 50 -14.22 -32.76 -6.78
CA ASP A 50 -14.76 -32.96 -5.44
C ASP A 50 -14.85 -34.46 -5.10
N THR A 51 -14.07 -34.88 -4.09
CA THR A 51 -14.02 -36.25 -3.55
C THR A 51 -14.65 -36.36 -2.16
N VAL A 52 -15.21 -35.27 -1.63
CA VAL A 52 -15.71 -35.20 -0.24
C VAL A 52 -17.06 -35.92 -0.12
N GLU A 53 -17.20 -36.82 0.85
CA GLU A 53 -18.42 -37.62 1.05
C GLU A 53 -19.72 -36.79 1.11
N GLU A 54 -20.83 -37.36 0.64
CA GLU A 54 -22.15 -36.73 0.78
C GLU A 54 -22.53 -36.54 2.25
N GLY A 55 -23.12 -35.39 2.58
CA GLY A 55 -23.46 -35.03 3.96
C GLY A 55 -22.34 -34.33 4.75
N ALA A 56 -21.10 -34.24 4.22
CA ALA A 56 -20.04 -33.45 4.85
C ALA A 56 -20.42 -31.97 5.04
N SER A 57 -20.01 -31.39 6.17
CA SER A 57 -20.31 -30.00 6.50
C SER A 57 -19.53 -29.00 5.62
N ARG A 58 -20.05 -27.77 5.47
CA ARG A 58 -19.36 -26.71 4.70
C ARG A 58 -17.92 -26.44 5.18
N TRP A 59 -17.70 -26.51 6.50
CA TRP A 59 -16.37 -26.39 7.09
C TRP A 59 -15.44 -27.52 6.63
N MET A 60 -15.90 -28.78 6.65
CA MET A 60 -15.12 -29.94 6.15
C MET A 60 -14.84 -29.86 4.65
N ILE A 61 -15.83 -29.41 3.85
CA ILE A 61 -15.66 -29.24 2.40
C ILE A 61 -14.61 -28.14 2.11
N MET A 62 -14.65 -27.02 2.83
CA MET A 62 -13.66 -25.95 2.69
C MET A 62 -12.27 -26.36 3.22
N GLU A 63 -12.20 -27.12 4.33
CA GLU A 63 -10.96 -27.70 4.83
C GLU A 63 -10.29 -28.60 3.78
N ALA A 64 -11.05 -29.54 3.19
CA ALA A 64 -10.55 -30.42 2.15
C ALA A 64 -10.12 -29.64 0.89
N LEU A 65 -10.92 -28.65 0.47
CA LEU A 65 -10.62 -27.77 -0.66
C LEU A 65 -9.35 -26.94 -0.44
N ILE A 66 -9.11 -26.42 0.78
CA ILE A 66 -7.89 -25.67 1.12
C ILE A 66 -6.68 -26.60 1.11
N LYS A 67 -6.78 -27.81 1.68
CA LYS A 67 -5.70 -28.82 1.67
C LYS A 67 -5.32 -29.20 0.24
N GLU A 68 -6.30 -29.52 -0.61
CA GLU A 68 -6.04 -29.84 -2.01
C GLU A 68 -5.55 -28.63 -2.84
N ALA A 69 -6.02 -27.41 -2.53
CA ALA A 69 -5.48 -26.19 -3.14
C ALA A 69 -4.02 -25.91 -2.76
N LEU A 70 -3.58 -26.33 -1.56
CA LEU A 70 -2.19 -26.25 -1.12
C LEU A 70 -1.33 -27.31 -1.82
N ASP A 71 -1.81 -28.56 -1.89
CA ASP A 71 -1.11 -29.67 -2.55
C ASP A 71 -0.94 -29.44 -4.06
N LEU A 72 -1.91 -28.81 -4.71
CA LEU A 72 -1.87 -28.45 -6.13
C LEU A 72 -1.15 -27.11 -6.42
N GLY A 73 -0.77 -26.34 -5.39
CA GLY A 73 -0.17 -25.01 -5.58
C GLY A 73 -1.13 -23.96 -6.16
N ARG A 74 -2.44 -24.09 -5.89
CA ARG A 74 -3.54 -23.26 -6.42
C ARG A 74 -4.24 -22.40 -5.36
N ILE A 75 -3.68 -22.32 -4.15
CA ILE A 75 -4.26 -21.59 -3.01
C ILE A 75 -4.58 -20.11 -3.33
N ASP A 76 -3.72 -19.44 -4.09
CA ASP A 76 -3.92 -18.05 -4.53
C ASP A 76 -5.19 -17.88 -5.37
N ASP A 77 -5.51 -18.81 -6.26
CA ASP A 77 -6.70 -18.74 -7.11
C ASP A 77 -7.98 -18.93 -6.29
N LEU A 78 -7.95 -19.83 -5.31
CA LEU A 78 -9.03 -20.02 -4.35
C LEU A 78 -9.28 -18.74 -3.54
N MET A 79 -8.22 -18.12 -2.98
CA MET A 79 -8.36 -16.90 -2.19
C MET A 79 -8.79 -15.68 -3.03
N LYS A 80 -8.31 -15.56 -4.27
CA LYS A 80 -8.80 -14.58 -5.25
C LYS A 80 -10.29 -14.76 -5.52
N TYR A 81 -10.78 -15.99 -5.66
CA TYR A 81 -12.19 -16.26 -5.86
C TYR A 81 -13.03 -15.95 -4.62
N LEU A 82 -12.62 -16.41 -3.43
CA LEU A 82 -13.36 -16.16 -2.18
C LEU A 82 -13.50 -14.66 -1.89
N MET A 83 -12.42 -13.89 -2.03
CA MET A 83 -12.46 -12.43 -1.81
C MET A 83 -13.15 -11.68 -2.96
N SER A 84 -13.35 -12.32 -4.12
CA SER A 84 -14.29 -11.79 -5.13
C SER A 84 -15.75 -11.83 -4.64
N GLN A 85 -16.07 -12.65 -3.63
CA GLN A 85 -17.39 -12.75 -2.98
C GLN A 85 -17.51 -11.85 -1.73
N ALA A 86 -16.63 -10.86 -1.56
CA ALA A 86 -16.76 -9.83 -0.52
C ALA A 86 -18.15 -9.17 -0.55
N ALA A 87 -18.82 -9.10 0.61
CA ALA A 87 -20.12 -8.46 0.76
C ALA A 87 -19.92 -6.95 0.90
N TYR A 88 -20.00 -6.23 -0.22
CA TYR A 88 -19.76 -4.77 -0.29
C TYR A 88 -21.01 -3.93 -0.45
N ASP A 89 -22.19 -4.55 -0.47
CA ASP A 89 -23.49 -3.90 -0.51
C ASP A 89 -24.13 -3.91 0.89
N ASP A 90 -24.93 -2.89 1.20
CA ASP A 90 -25.63 -2.67 2.48
C ASP A 90 -24.78 -2.62 3.78
N ILE A 91 -23.45 -2.71 3.69
CA ILE A 91 -22.45 -2.56 4.78
C ILE A 91 -22.35 -1.16 5.44
N GLY A 92 -23.43 -0.36 5.42
CA GLY A 92 -23.52 0.90 6.15
C GLY A 92 -22.64 2.07 5.67
N ILE A 93 -21.79 1.87 4.65
CA ILE A 93 -20.90 2.90 4.06
C ILE A 93 -21.29 3.30 2.64
N THR A 94 -21.03 4.57 2.29
CA THR A 94 -21.22 5.10 0.93
C THR A 94 -19.99 4.84 0.02
N GLY A 95 -19.81 5.59 -1.07
CA GLY A 95 -18.71 5.38 -2.04
C GLY A 95 -19.09 4.43 -3.19
N THR A 96 -18.21 4.31 -4.19
CA THR A 96 -18.44 3.45 -5.37
C THR A 96 -18.35 1.96 -5.02
N PRO A 97 -18.97 1.05 -5.79
CA PRO A 97 -18.87 -0.38 -5.54
C PRO A 97 -17.43 -0.91 -5.50
N LYS A 98 -16.50 -0.31 -6.27
CA LYS A 98 -15.07 -0.67 -6.25
C LYS A 98 -14.42 -0.30 -4.92
N GLU A 99 -14.69 0.89 -4.39
CA GLU A 99 -14.13 1.37 -3.12
C GLU A 99 -14.70 0.59 -1.94
N ARG A 100 -16.02 0.37 -1.91
CA ARG A 100 -16.66 -0.49 -0.90
C ARG A 100 -16.09 -1.90 -0.90
N LYS A 101 -15.89 -2.51 -2.08
CA LYS A 101 -15.28 -3.83 -2.20
C LYS A 101 -13.83 -3.86 -1.70
N GLN A 102 -13.04 -2.85 -2.02
CA GLN A 102 -11.66 -2.76 -1.54
C GLN A 102 -11.60 -2.60 0.00
N PHE A 103 -12.51 -1.82 0.59
CA PHE A 103 -12.62 -1.68 2.04
C PHE A 103 -12.87 -3.02 2.74
N VAL A 104 -13.84 -3.80 2.25
CA VAL A 104 -14.17 -5.14 2.79
C VAL A 104 -13.00 -6.11 2.66
N VAL A 105 -12.40 -6.21 1.47
CA VAL A 105 -11.26 -7.11 1.22
C VAL A 105 -10.06 -6.76 2.10
N ASN A 106 -9.77 -5.46 2.28
CA ASN A 106 -8.69 -5.03 3.16
C ASN A 106 -8.95 -5.42 4.61
N ALA A 107 -10.14 -5.13 5.15
CA ALA A 107 -10.48 -5.46 6.54
C ALA A 107 -10.42 -6.97 6.83
N ILE A 108 -10.86 -7.81 5.88
CA ILE A 108 -10.78 -9.26 6.00
C ILE A 108 -9.31 -9.75 6.00
N ILE A 109 -8.44 -9.12 5.21
CA ILE A 109 -7.01 -9.46 5.18
C ILE A 109 -6.25 -8.94 6.41
N GLU A 110 -6.62 -7.76 6.93
CA GLU A 110 -6.12 -7.24 8.21
C GLU A 110 -6.45 -8.21 9.35
N GLU A 111 -7.68 -8.71 9.43
CA GLU A 111 -8.09 -9.71 10.44
C GLU A 111 -7.42 -11.08 10.22
N LEU A 112 -7.39 -11.61 8.99
CA LEU A 112 -6.77 -12.90 8.70
C LEU A 112 -5.26 -12.91 9.02
N ASN A 113 -4.54 -11.83 8.73
CA ASN A 113 -3.13 -11.71 9.11
C ASN A 113 -2.95 -11.54 10.62
N THR A 114 -3.90 -10.92 11.33
CA THR A 114 -3.90 -10.84 12.80
C THR A 114 -4.11 -12.21 13.44
N ILE A 115 -5.03 -13.02 12.89
CA ILE A 115 -5.29 -14.41 13.31
C ILE A 115 -4.06 -15.31 13.10
N LEU A 116 -3.25 -15.02 12.08
CA LEU A 116 -2.11 -15.82 11.60
C LEU A 116 -0.71 -15.23 11.95
N GLU A 117 -0.63 -14.17 12.77
CA GLU A 117 0.59 -13.39 13.03
C GLU A 117 1.83 -14.23 13.42
N TYR A 118 1.62 -15.35 14.13
CA TYR A 118 2.66 -16.27 14.60
C TYR A 118 2.65 -17.64 13.91
N ASP A 119 1.81 -17.83 12.89
CA ASP A 119 1.66 -19.11 12.18
C ASP A 119 2.63 -19.26 10.99
N GLY A 120 3.34 -18.20 10.60
CA GLY A 120 4.21 -18.21 9.42
C GLY A 120 3.42 -18.22 8.10
N VAL A 121 2.24 -17.58 8.09
CA VAL A 121 1.36 -17.43 6.91
C VAL A 121 1.00 -15.95 6.75
N GLU A 122 1.08 -15.43 5.54
CA GLU A 122 0.76 -14.02 5.27
C GLU A 122 -0.07 -13.85 3.99
N PHE A 123 -1.25 -13.23 4.11
CA PHE A 123 -2.06 -12.77 2.98
C PHE A 123 -1.57 -11.40 2.50
N SER A 124 -1.47 -11.23 1.20
CA SER A 124 -1.05 -9.97 0.58
C SER A 124 -1.84 -9.63 -0.68
N VAL A 125 -1.99 -8.33 -0.97
CA VAL A 125 -2.74 -7.81 -2.13
C VAL A 125 -1.78 -7.12 -3.11
N ASN A 126 -1.86 -7.47 -4.39
CA ASN A 126 -1.19 -6.80 -5.49
C ASN A 126 -2.16 -6.58 -6.68
N GLU A 127 -1.64 -6.10 -7.82
CA GLU A 127 -2.46 -5.86 -9.03
C GLU A 127 -3.11 -7.13 -9.60
N LYS A 128 -2.52 -8.30 -9.37
CA LYS A 128 -3.00 -9.61 -9.83
C LYS A 128 -3.88 -10.32 -8.80
N GLY A 129 -4.35 -9.58 -7.78
CA GLY A 129 -5.23 -10.06 -6.73
C GLY A 129 -4.47 -10.41 -5.44
N ILE A 130 -4.77 -11.58 -4.89
CA ILE A 130 -4.39 -11.95 -3.52
C ILE A 130 -3.44 -13.14 -3.55
N HIS A 131 -2.39 -13.07 -2.74
CA HIS A 131 -1.32 -14.04 -2.71
C HIS A 131 -1.00 -14.44 -1.26
N VAL A 132 -0.90 -15.74 -1.00
CA VAL A 132 -0.60 -16.31 0.33
C VAL A 132 0.85 -16.77 0.38
N ARG A 133 1.63 -16.24 1.33
CA ARG A 133 3.01 -16.65 1.59
C ARG A 133 3.10 -17.63 2.76
N PHE A 134 4.11 -18.49 2.73
CA PHE A 134 4.48 -19.40 3.81
C PHE A 134 5.95 -19.22 4.18
N GLU A 135 6.25 -19.15 5.48
CA GLU A 135 7.61 -18.96 5.99
C GLU A 135 8.52 -20.18 5.74
N ASP A 136 7.93 -21.38 5.60
CA ASP A 136 8.65 -22.62 5.25
C ASP A 136 9.13 -22.64 3.78
N GLU A 137 8.65 -21.75 2.90
CA GLU A 137 9.08 -21.71 1.51
C GLU A 137 10.35 -20.85 1.36
N PRO A 138 11.48 -21.42 0.87
CA PRO A 138 12.70 -20.65 0.68
C PRO A 138 12.43 -19.56 -0.34
N SER A 139 12.60 -18.29 0.07
CA SER A 139 12.09 -17.13 -0.65
C SER A 139 12.61 -17.09 -2.09
N ILE A 140 11.80 -17.57 -3.04
CA ILE A 140 12.14 -17.51 -4.46
C ILE A 140 12.18 -16.03 -4.82
N ILE A 141 13.38 -15.52 -5.10
CA ILE A 141 13.62 -14.14 -5.51
C ILE A 141 13.08 -13.99 -6.95
N GLY A 142 11.76 -13.86 -7.02
CA GLY A 142 10.92 -14.15 -8.19
C GLY A 142 9.86 -13.09 -8.46
N ILE A 143 10.17 -11.83 -8.13
CA ILE A 143 9.59 -10.62 -8.71
C ILE A 143 8.05 -10.61 -8.80
N GLU A 144 7.38 -10.32 -7.67
CA GLU A 144 6.29 -9.33 -7.72
C GLU A 144 6.08 -8.50 -6.44
N LYS A 145 7.18 -8.19 -5.74
CA LYS A 145 7.20 -6.98 -4.90
C LYS A 145 7.06 -5.75 -5.82
N ARG A 146 5.85 -5.20 -5.90
CA ARG A 146 5.67 -3.73 -5.92
C ARG A 146 6.49 -3.21 -4.73
N PHE A 147 7.45 -2.32 -4.97
CA PHE A 147 8.22 -1.75 -3.87
C PHE A 147 7.34 -0.76 -3.10
N ASN A 148 6.80 -1.26 -1.99
CA ASN A 148 6.06 -0.53 -0.98
C ASN A 148 7.00 0.05 0.09
N LEU A 149 6.47 0.96 0.91
CA LEU A 149 7.15 1.48 2.11
C LEU A 149 7.57 0.34 3.04
N ASP A 150 6.74 -0.70 3.15
CA ASP A 150 6.98 -1.85 4.03
C ASP A 150 8.28 -2.61 3.63
N THR A 151 8.63 -2.65 2.34
CA THR A 151 9.93 -3.20 1.86
C THR A 151 11.12 -2.29 2.19
N ILE A 152 10.90 -0.97 2.28
CA ILE A 152 11.91 -0.04 2.83
C ILE A 152 12.08 -0.29 4.33
N ASP A 153 10.99 -0.41 5.10
CA ASP A 153 11.06 -0.64 6.55
C ASP A 153 11.66 -2.01 6.93
N GLU A 154 11.36 -3.08 6.17
CA GLU A 154 12.07 -4.37 6.25
C GLU A 154 13.60 -4.19 6.07
N THR A 155 14.00 -3.38 5.10
CA THR A 155 15.41 -3.15 4.76
C THR A 155 16.09 -2.27 5.81
N ILE A 156 15.36 -1.28 6.35
CA ILE A 156 15.81 -0.45 7.48
C ILE A 156 16.03 -1.32 8.72
N GLY A 157 15.15 -2.28 9.02
CA GLY A 157 15.35 -3.23 10.12
C GLY A 157 16.66 -4.01 9.95
N LYS A 158 16.82 -4.71 8.82
CA LYS A 158 18.01 -5.52 8.50
C LYS A 158 19.31 -4.68 8.52
N CYS A 159 19.26 -3.44 8.02
CA CYS A 159 20.41 -2.53 8.08
C CYS A 159 20.70 -1.98 9.49
N ARG A 160 19.69 -1.81 10.36
CA ARG A 160 19.92 -1.46 11.79
C ARG A 160 20.60 -2.60 12.52
N ASP A 161 20.14 -3.84 12.32
CA ASP A 161 20.76 -5.03 12.91
C ASP A 161 22.23 -5.14 12.51
N ASP A 162 22.56 -4.88 11.24
CA ASP A 162 23.94 -4.82 10.76
C ASP A 162 24.75 -3.68 11.38
N ILE A 163 24.20 -2.46 11.48
CA ILE A 163 24.84 -1.32 12.14
C ILE A 163 25.19 -1.63 13.60
N ASP A 164 24.25 -2.20 14.36
CA ASP A 164 24.44 -2.44 15.79
C ASP A 164 25.29 -3.70 16.07
N ASN A 165 25.42 -4.61 15.10
CA ASN A 165 26.44 -5.67 15.08
C ASN A 165 27.80 -5.24 14.48
N GLY A 166 27.95 -4.00 14.02
CA GLY A 166 29.19 -3.49 13.42
C GLY A 166 29.49 -3.98 11.99
N ARG A 167 28.53 -4.62 11.32
CA ARG A 167 28.59 -5.14 9.94
C ARG A 167 28.26 -4.06 8.91
N TYR A 168 29.03 -2.97 8.93
CA TYR A 168 28.73 -1.77 8.15
C TYR A 168 28.68 -2.02 6.62
N ASP A 169 29.54 -2.90 6.13
CA ASP A 169 29.62 -3.25 4.71
C ASP A 169 28.38 -4.04 4.23
N ASP A 170 27.87 -4.96 5.07
CA ASP A 170 26.65 -5.72 4.81
C ASP A 170 25.40 -4.84 4.71
N ALA A 171 25.32 -3.78 5.52
CA ALA A 171 24.24 -2.79 5.45
C ALA A 171 24.29 -1.99 4.13
N ILE A 172 25.49 -1.62 3.68
CA ILE A 172 25.70 -0.88 2.43
C ILE A 172 25.39 -1.75 1.21
N ILE A 173 25.78 -3.03 1.23
CA ILE A 173 25.39 -4.01 0.21
C ILE A 173 23.86 -4.14 0.12
N LYS A 174 23.16 -4.27 1.26
CA LYS A 174 21.68 -4.31 1.30
C LYS A 174 21.05 -3.04 0.72
N CYS A 175 21.54 -1.86 1.10
CA CYS A 175 21.07 -0.59 0.53
C CYS A 175 21.30 -0.49 -0.99
N ARG A 176 22.44 -0.96 -1.49
CA ARG A 176 22.72 -1.00 -2.95
C ARG A 176 21.76 -1.95 -3.69
N THR A 177 21.54 -3.15 -3.16
CA THR A 177 20.62 -4.14 -3.74
C THR A 177 19.17 -3.65 -3.73
N MET A 178 18.74 -2.96 -2.67
CA MET A 178 17.43 -2.32 -2.59
C MET A 178 17.26 -1.26 -3.69
N LEU A 179 18.23 -0.36 -3.88
CA LEU A 179 18.20 0.66 -4.95
C LEU A 179 18.23 0.04 -6.36
N GLU A 180 18.99 -1.04 -6.56
CA GLU A 180 19.03 -1.76 -7.83
C GLU A 180 17.67 -2.38 -8.19
N GLY A 181 17.02 -3.04 -7.22
CA GLY A 181 15.68 -3.60 -7.39
C GLY A 181 14.59 -2.54 -7.61
N LEU A 182 14.66 -1.43 -6.88
CA LEU A 182 13.76 -0.27 -7.06
C LEU A 182 13.85 0.31 -8.46
N LEU A 183 15.07 0.60 -8.95
CA LEU A 183 15.25 1.18 -10.29
C LEU A 183 14.78 0.24 -11.41
N LEU A 184 15.02 -1.06 -11.27
CA LEU A 184 14.49 -2.07 -12.20
C LEU A 184 12.96 -2.15 -12.18
N ASN A 185 12.34 -2.06 -11.00
CA ASN A 185 10.88 -2.03 -10.86
C ASN A 185 10.28 -0.77 -11.51
N VAL A 186 10.84 0.41 -11.24
CA VAL A 186 10.47 1.70 -11.84
C VAL A 186 10.53 1.62 -13.37
N LEU A 187 11.63 1.09 -13.94
CA LEU A 187 11.78 0.93 -15.39
C LEU A 187 10.75 -0.04 -15.98
N LYS A 188 10.50 -1.17 -15.32
CA LYS A 188 9.53 -2.17 -15.76
C LYS A 188 8.09 -1.64 -15.77
N ILE A 189 7.68 -0.86 -14.76
CA ILE A 189 6.37 -0.18 -14.73
C ILE A 189 6.18 0.74 -15.95
N ASN A 190 7.25 1.36 -16.44
CA ASN A 190 7.23 2.21 -17.63
C ASN A 190 7.43 1.44 -18.95
N GLY A 191 7.36 0.11 -18.93
CA GLY A 191 7.53 -0.75 -20.12
C GLY A 191 8.97 -0.86 -20.64
N ILE A 192 9.97 -0.45 -19.84
CA ILE A 192 11.39 -0.49 -20.23
C ILE A 192 12.02 -1.77 -19.66
N GLU A 193 11.95 -2.85 -20.42
CA GLU A 193 12.68 -4.09 -20.12
C GLU A 193 14.03 -4.11 -20.88
N LYS A 194 15.12 -4.02 -20.11
CA LYS A 194 16.50 -3.97 -20.62
C LYS A 194 17.43 -4.64 -19.61
N ASP A 195 18.41 -5.40 -20.11
CA ASP A 195 19.48 -5.93 -19.26
C ASP A 195 20.52 -4.82 -18.97
N TYR A 196 20.66 -4.50 -17.68
CA TYR A 196 21.61 -3.52 -17.16
C TYR A 196 22.85 -4.15 -16.51
N LYS A 197 22.89 -5.48 -16.32
CA LYS A 197 24.03 -6.21 -15.69
C LYS A 197 24.52 -5.59 -14.38
N GLY A 198 23.61 -5.13 -13.53
CA GLY A 198 23.92 -4.48 -12.25
C GLY A 198 24.51 -3.07 -12.35
N ASN A 199 24.46 -2.43 -13.52
CA ASN A 199 24.86 -1.03 -13.72
C ASN A 199 23.75 -0.07 -13.26
N ILE A 200 23.73 0.18 -11.95
CA ILE A 200 22.79 1.09 -11.26
C ILE A 200 22.83 2.51 -11.84
N GLN A 201 23.99 3.01 -12.28
CA GLN A 201 24.08 4.32 -12.92
C GLN A 201 23.27 4.36 -14.23
N ALA A 202 23.44 3.36 -15.10
CA ALA A 202 22.70 3.29 -16.36
C ALA A 202 21.18 3.13 -16.14
N MET A 203 20.77 2.42 -15.08
CA MET A 203 19.35 2.35 -14.67
C MET A 203 18.83 3.74 -14.27
N MET A 204 19.54 4.44 -13.37
CA MET A 204 19.15 5.78 -12.89
C MET A 204 19.15 6.82 -14.02
N GLU A 205 20.09 6.75 -14.96
CA GLU A 205 20.09 7.59 -16.16
C GLU A 205 18.86 7.36 -17.05
N ASP A 206 18.41 6.11 -17.21
CA ASP A 206 17.20 5.81 -17.99
C ASP A 206 15.91 6.20 -17.24
N VAL A 207 15.83 5.97 -15.92
CA VAL A 207 14.72 6.50 -15.08
C VAL A 207 14.63 8.02 -15.21
N ASN A 208 15.76 8.72 -15.16
CA ASN A 208 15.81 10.17 -15.36
C ASN A 208 15.33 10.61 -16.76
N LYS A 209 15.55 9.82 -17.81
CA LYS A 209 15.02 10.12 -19.15
C LYS A 209 13.49 10.00 -19.14
N THR A 210 12.98 8.86 -18.67
CA THR A 210 11.55 8.55 -18.59
C THR A 210 10.75 9.60 -17.80
N TYR A 211 11.28 10.04 -16.65
CA TYR A 211 10.54 10.94 -15.74
C TYR A 211 10.92 12.42 -15.81
N LEU A 212 12.15 12.78 -16.21
CA LEU A 212 12.59 14.18 -16.26
C LEU A 212 12.72 14.74 -17.69
N SER A 213 12.73 13.89 -18.71
CA SER A 213 12.82 14.30 -20.14
C SER A 213 11.52 14.09 -20.90
N ASN A 214 10.43 13.76 -20.20
CA ASN A 214 9.08 13.74 -20.75
C ASN A 214 8.63 15.17 -21.10
N GLU A 215 8.49 15.47 -22.39
CA GLU A 215 8.14 16.80 -22.91
C GLU A 215 6.81 17.34 -22.37
N ARG A 216 5.95 16.48 -21.81
CA ARG A 216 4.68 16.86 -21.18
C ARG A 216 4.83 17.42 -19.75
N ILE A 217 6.02 17.35 -19.12
CA ILE A 217 6.22 17.73 -17.71
C ILE A 217 7.40 18.71 -17.55
N LYS A 218 7.09 19.98 -17.27
CA LYS A 218 8.08 21.06 -17.16
C LYS A 218 8.64 21.20 -15.73
N ILE A 219 9.56 20.31 -15.35
CA ILE A 219 10.17 20.31 -14.01
C ILE A 219 10.97 21.60 -13.73
N PRO A 220 10.79 22.26 -12.55
CA PRO A 220 11.57 23.44 -12.20
C PRO A 220 13.07 23.16 -12.07
N LYS A 221 13.90 24.03 -12.66
CA LYS A 221 15.37 23.90 -12.71
C LYS A 221 16.05 23.58 -11.36
N PRO A 222 15.62 24.13 -10.19
CA PRO A 222 16.16 23.72 -8.89
C PRO A 222 15.89 22.24 -8.56
N ILE A 223 14.70 21.73 -8.84
CA ILE A 223 14.33 20.32 -8.65
C ILE A 223 15.13 19.43 -9.61
N THR A 224 15.29 19.84 -10.87
CA THR A 224 16.17 19.13 -11.83
C THR A 224 17.62 19.03 -11.33
N ASN A 225 18.12 20.05 -10.61
CA ASN A 225 19.45 20.00 -10.00
C ASN A 225 19.48 19.04 -8.80
N VAL A 226 18.42 18.97 -7.98
CA VAL A 226 18.30 17.98 -6.89
C VAL A 226 18.30 16.55 -7.42
N THR A 227 17.52 16.22 -8.45
CA THR A 227 17.52 14.85 -9.00
C THR A 227 18.86 14.49 -9.64
N LYS A 228 19.59 15.45 -10.22
CA LYS A 228 20.98 15.25 -10.67
C LYS A 228 21.94 14.98 -9.51
N ALA A 229 21.76 15.64 -8.36
CA ALA A 229 22.53 15.35 -7.15
C ALA A 229 22.22 13.95 -6.59
N LEU A 230 20.94 13.54 -6.56
CA LEU A 230 20.53 12.17 -6.21
C LEU A 230 21.15 11.13 -7.16
N THR A 231 21.23 11.44 -8.46
CA THR A 231 21.86 10.56 -9.46
C THR A 231 23.36 10.37 -9.21
N SER A 232 24.08 11.46 -8.88
CA SER A 232 25.48 11.39 -8.45
C SER A 232 25.63 10.55 -7.17
N LEU A 233 24.75 10.76 -6.19
CA LEU A 233 24.75 10.03 -4.93
C LEU A 233 24.51 8.52 -5.13
N VAL A 234 23.59 8.12 -6.01
CA VAL A 234 23.36 6.72 -6.40
C VAL A 234 24.60 6.11 -7.06
N SER A 235 25.26 6.83 -7.96
CA SER A 235 26.52 6.38 -8.58
C SER A 235 27.62 6.19 -7.53
N ASN A 236 27.80 7.14 -6.61
CA ASN A 236 28.77 7.02 -5.51
C ASN A 236 28.49 5.82 -4.58
N ILE A 237 27.22 5.52 -4.27
CA ILE A 237 26.85 4.32 -3.49
C ILE A 237 27.19 3.02 -4.25
N ALA A 238 26.99 3.00 -5.57
CA ALA A 238 27.41 1.87 -6.40
C ALA A 238 28.95 1.71 -6.45
N HIS A 239 29.70 2.82 -6.47
CA HIS A 239 31.17 2.83 -6.37
C HIS A 239 31.67 2.32 -5.01
N ILE A 240 31.04 2.70 -3.89
CA ILE A 240 31.45 2.25 -2.54
C ILE A 240 31.46 0.71 -2.45
N ARG A 241 30.43 0.01 -2.93
CA ARG A 241 30.43 -1.46 -2.99
C ARG A 241 31.56 -1.99 -3.87
N ASN A 242 31.73 -1.41 -5.06
CA ASN A 242 32.68 -1.89 -6.06
C ASN A 242 34.16 -1.69 -5.65
N GLU A 243 34.48 -0.69 -4.82
CA GLU A 243 35.85 -0.42 -4.37
C GLU A 243 36.15 -0.94 -2.96
N TYR A 244 35.17 -0.95 -2.04
CA TYR A 244 35.40 -1.21 -0.61
C TYR A 244 34.85 -2.55 -0.12
N THR A 245 33.83 -3.15 -0.77
CA THR A 245 33.12 -4.32 -0.21
C THR A 245 33.03 -5.55 -1.11
N ASP A 246 33.51 -5.51 -2.37
CA ASP A 246 33.36 -6.66 -3.29
C ASP A 246 34.47 -6.79 -4.37
N ALA A 247 35.60 -6.09 -4.19
CA ALA A 247 36.78 -6.27 -5.03
C ALA A 247 37.70 -7.35 -4.43
N HIS A 248 38.33 -8.16 -5.30
CA HIS A 248 39.32 -9.17 -4.85
C HIS A 248 40.40 -8.56 -3.95
N TRP A 249 40.87 -9.36 -2.99
CA TRP A 249 41.93 -9.19 -1.96
C TRP A 249 43.26 -8.46 -2.34
N HIS A 250 43.39 -7.92 -3.55
CA HIS A 250 44.58 -7.26 -4.08
C HIS A 250 44.39 -5.79 -4.50
N SER A 251 43.16 -5.25 -4.58
CA SER A 251 42.94 -3.82 -4.82
C SER A 251 43.09 -3.01 -3.53
N LYS A 252 43.98 -2.01 -3.57
CA LYS A 252 44.46 -1.24 -2.42
C LYS A 252 43.38 -0.35 -1.80
N VAL A 253 43.59 -0.01 -0.52
CA VAL A 253 42.84 0.98 0.30
C VAL A 253 41.60 0.42 1.02
N HIS A 254 41.85 -0.41 2.04
CA HIS A 254 40.85 -0.72 3.08
C HIS A 254 40.65 0.48 4.03
N VAL A 255 39.88 1.49 3.63
CA VAL A 255 39.29 2.41 4.62
C VAL A 255 38.16 1.65 5.31
N LYS A 256 38.37 1.29 6.57
CA LYS A 256 37.29 0.76 7.40
C LYS A 256 36.28 1.87 7.65
N LEU A 257 35.10 1.76 7.04
CA LEU A 257 34.01 2.72 7.21
C LEU A 257 33.59 2.80 8.68
N SER A 258 33.25 4.00 9.14
CA SER A 258 32.72 4.22 10.48
C SER A 258 31.21 4.03 10.51
N ARG A 259 30.64 3.91 11.73
CA ARG A 259 29.19 3.96 11.94
C ARG A 259 28.56 5.24 11.37
N GLY A 260 29.30 6.35 11.34
CA GLY A 260 28.84 7.61 10.76
C GLY A 260 28.70 7.54 9.24
N ASP A 261 29.70 6.98 8.56
CA ASP A 261 29.72 6.83 7.10
C ASP A 261 28.64 5.85 6.64
N ALA A 262 28.49 4.72 7.35
CA ALA A 262 27.45 3.74 7.09
C ALA A 262 26.04 4.32 7.29
N MET A 263 25.80 5.04 8.39
CA MET A 263 24.52 5.75 8.61
C MET A 263 24.25 6.82 7.54
N LEU A 264 25.27 7.53 7.07
CA LEU A 264 25.14 8.48 5.97
C LEU A 264 24.70 7.79 4.67
N VAL A 265 25.33 6.67 4.31
CA VAL A 265 24.96 5.87 3.13
C VAL A 265 23.56 5.28 3.24
N ILE A 266 23.17 4.75 4.41
CA ILE A 266 21.83 4.19 4.64
C ILE A 266 20.77 5.29 4.50
N ASN A 267 20.89 6.39 5.25
CA ASN A 267 19.91 7.50 5.21
C ASN A 267 19.78 8.11 3.79
N SER A 268 20.91 8.22 3.08
CA SER A 268 20.95 8.66 1.69
C SER A 268 20.23 7.69 0.76
N SER A 269 20.43 6.39 0.95
CA SER A 269 19.77 5.33 0.17
C SER A 269 18.26 5.33 0.42
N MET A 270 17.80 5.51 1.66
CA MET A 270 16.37 5.61 1.98
C MET A 270 15.73 6.88 1.38
N THR A 271 16.46 7.99 1.33
CA THR A 271 16.01 9.24 0.69
C THR A 271 15.80 9.06 -0.82
N VAL A 272 16.70 8.35 -1.50
CA VAL A 272 16.52 7.98 -2.92
C VAL A 272 15.39 6.97 -3.08
N ALA A 273 15.31 5.96 -2.21
CA ALA A 273 14.31 4.90 -2.31
C ALA A 273 12.88 5.44 -2.20
N GLN A 274 12.63 6.34 -1.25
CA GLN A 274 11.36 7.06 -1.13
C GLN A 274 11.05 7.83 -2.43
N TYR A 275 12.00 8.62 -2.95
CA TYR A 275 11.82 9.37 -4.19
C TYR A 275 11.51 8.48 -5.41
N LEU A 276 12.08 7.27 -5.48
CA LEU A 276 11.77 6.30 -6.54
C LEU A 276 10.36 5.72 -6.40
N ILE A 277 9.90 5.41 -5.18
CA ILE A 277 8.51 5.00 -4.94
C ILE A 277 7.54 6.14 -5.31
N ASP A 278 7.87 7.39 -4.94
CA ASP A 278 7.09 8.60 -5.27
C ASP A 278 7.03 8.87 -6.80
N LEU A 279 7.90 8.27 -7.61
CA LEU A 279 7.81 8.27 -9.08
C LEU A 279 6.93 7.14 -9.64
N THR A 280 6.68 6.07 -8.88
CA THR A 280 5.79 4.97 -9.28
C THR A 280 4.34 5.16 -8.85
N ASP A 281 4.08 6.02 -7.86
CA ASP A 281 2.71 6.41 -7.49
C ASP A 281 2.07 7.27 -8.59
N GLU A 282 1.07 6.72 -9.27
CA GLU A 282 0.30 7.44 -10.30
C GLU A 282 -0.31 8.76 -9.79
N GLY A 283 -0.63 8.88 -8.49
CA GLY A 283 -1.09 10.13 -7.91
C GLY A 283 -0.08 11.27 -8.10
N CYS A 284 1.19 11.00 -7.80
CA CYS A 284 2.28 11.98 -7.93
C CYS A 284 2.66 12.26 -9.40
N LEU A 285 2.22 11.43 -10.34
CA LEU A 285 2.36 11.69 -11.79
C LEU A 285 1.18 12.51 -12.33
N ARG A 286 -0.05 12.21 -11.91
CA ARG A 286 -1.26 12.94 -12.32
C ARG A 286 -1.20 14.43 -11.95
N GLU A 287 -0.69 14.76 -10.75
CA GLU A 287 -0.40 16.15 -10.36
C GLU A 287 0.49 16.91 -11.35
N ARG A 288 1.44 16.21 -12.00
CA ARG A 288 2.35 16.78 -13.00
C ARG A 288 1.72 16.90 -14.39
N THR A 289 0.66 16.12 -14.68
CA THR A 289 -0.14 16.20 -15.91
C THR A 289 -1.20 17.30 -15.84
N ILE A 290 -1.89 17.43 -14.70
CA ILE A 290 -3.05 18.35 -14.50
C ILE A 290 -2.73 19.82 -14.84
N ILE A 291 -1.47 20.24 -14.71
CA ILE A 291 -0.98 21.57 -15.08
C ILE A 291 -1.24 21.91 -16.57
N ASN A 292 -1.40 20.91 -17.43
CA ASN A 292 -1.53 21.08 -18.89
C ASN A 292 -2.90 20.67 -19.48
N GLU A 293 -3.83 20.13 -18.68
CA GLU A 293 -5.10 19.55 -19.18
C GLU A 293 -6.36 20.38 -18.82
N SER A 294 -6.19 21.64 -18.39
CA SER A 294 -7.26 22.48 -17.86
C SER A 294 -8.18 23.15 -18.91
N GLU A 295 -8.60 22.43 -19.96
CA GLU A 295 -9.65 22.88 -20.92
C GLU A 295 -10.61 21.74 -21.35
N SER A 296 -11.53 21.33 -20.46
CA SER A 296 -12.95 21.03 -20.79
C SER A 296 -13.79 20.56 -19.58
N GLN A 297 -15.10 20.81 -19.65
CA GLN A 297 -16.20 20.41 -18.71
C GLN A 297 -17.37 19.87 -19.60
N THR A 298 -18.53 19.36 -19.17
CA THR A 298 -19.24 19.19 -17.87
C THR A 298 -19.38 17.67 -17.51
N GLU A 299 -20.33 17.02 -16.80
CA GLU A 299 -21.68 17.20 -16.20
C GLU A 299 -21.66 16.67 -14.73
N GLU A 300 -22.65 16.72 -13.82
CA GLU A 300 -24.12 16.45 -13.75
C GLU A 300 -24.51 14.97 -13.96
N ASP A 301 -25.47 14.37 -13.21
CA ASP A 301 -26.59 14.94 -12.44
C ASP A 301 -26.88 14.23 -11.06
N ARG A 302 -28.02 14.58 -10.42
CA ARG A 302 -28.37 14.38 -8.99
C ARG A 302 -29.31 13.18 -8.74
N HIS A 303 -29.56 12.84 -7.47
CA HIS A 303 -30.92 12.80 -6.85
C HIS A 303 -30.88 12.62 -5.31
N GLN A 304 -32.01 12.83 -4.63
CA GLN A 304 -32.26 12.64 -3.18
C GLN A 304 -33.36 11.54 -3.01
N ASN A 305 -33.71 10.95 -1.85
CA ASN A 305 -33.68 11.43 -0.45
C ASN A 305 -33.92 10.28 0.58
N LYS A 306 -33.67 10.55 1.88
CA LYS A 306 -34.16 9.87 3.11
C LYS A 306 -33.63 8.49 3.59
N THR A 307 -32.63 8.58 4.46
CA THR A 307 -32.57 7.99 5.83
C THR A 307 -32.84 6.48 6.04
N VAL A 308 -31.76 5.70 5.97
CA VAL A 308 -31.32 4.88 7.12
C VAL A 308 -30.17 5.66 7.81
N ASP A 309 -29.73 5.28 9.01
CA ASP A 309 -28.59 5.93 9.69
C ASP A 309 -27.24 5.45 9.09
N THR A 310 -27.01 5.85 7.83
CA THR A 310 -25.88 5.41 7.00
C THR A 310 -24.65 6.27 7.28
N THR A 311 -23.51 5.63 7.56
CA THR A 311 -22.24 6.34 7.76
C THR A 311 -21.70 6.84 6.41
N ALA A 312 -21.65 8.16 6.25
CA ALA A 312 -21.15 8.77 5.02
C ALA A 312 -19.62 8.66 4.95
N LEU A 313 -19.09 8.11 3.86
CA LEU A 313 -17.66 8.20 3.60
C LEU A 313 -17.27 9.66 3.31
N CYS A 314 -16.22 10.08 4.00
CA CYS A 314 -15.59 11.39 4.02
C CYS A 314 -14.09 11.21 3.72
N HIS A 315 -13.31 12.29 3.74
CA HIS A 315 -11.93 12.30 3.25
C HIS A 315 -11.01 13.09 4.19
N CYS A 316 -9.78 12.60 4.40
CA CYS A 316 -8.76 13.31 5.17
C CYS A 316 -8.33 14.59 4.45
N ILE A 317 -8.50 15.76 5.08
CA ILE A 317 -8.29 17.06 4.41
C ILE A 317 -6.84 17.34 4.00
N ARG A 318 -5.86 16.55 4.46
CA ARG A 318 -4.44 16.66 4.10
C ARG A 318 -3.99 15.68 3.00
N CYS A 319 -4.63 14.53 2.86
CA CYS A 319 -4.12 13.43 2.02
C CYS A 319 -5.18 12.62 1.27
N GLY A 320 -6.43 13.09 1.23
CA GLY A 320 -7.52 12.45 0.49
C GLY A 320 -8.00 11.11 1.04
N ARG A 321 -7.24 10.43 1.93
CA ARG A 321 -7.58 9.10 2.46
C ARG A 321 -9.02 9.07 2.96
N VAL A 322 -9.81 8.16 2.40
CA VAL A 322 -11.22 7.95 2.76
C VAL A 322 -11.31 7.55 4.24
N ILE A 323 -12.26 8.14 4.95
CA ILE A 323 -12.54 7.98 6.38
C ILE A 323 -14.06 8.00 6.61
N PRO A 324 -14.63 7.22 7.55
CA PRO A 324 -16.07 7.27 7.83
C PRO A 324 -16.46 8.57 8.55
N SER A 325 -17.69 9.07 8.37
CA SER A 325 -18.18 10.29 9.04
C SER A 325 -18.23 10.18 10.57
N THR A 326 -18.21 8.96 11.11
CA THR A 326 -18.07 8.68 12.54
C THR A 326 -16.69 9.05 13.07
N HIS A 327 -15.61 8.87 12.29
CA HIS A 327 -14.22 9.20 12.70
C HIS A 327 -14.11 10.66 13.14
N ASP A 328 -13.66 10.92 14.36
CA ASP A 328 -13.83 12.20 15.06
C ASP A 328 -13.30 13.43 14.33
N TYR A 329 -12.25 13.26 13.52
CA TYR A 329 -11.44 14.37 13.00
C TYR A 329 -11.51 14.51 11.48
N VAL A 330 -11.20 15.72 11.02
CA VAL A 330 -11.05 16.02 9.58
C VAL A 330 -9.77 15.42 8.98
N TYR A 331 -8.91 14.83 9.81
CA TYR A 331 -7.68 14.14 9.43
C TYR A 331 -7.77 12.66 9.81
N CYS A 332 -7.29 11.75 8.95
CA CYS A 332 -7.00 10.38 9.36
C CYS A 332 -5.87 10.35 10.41
N GLY A 333 -5.79 9.30 11.24
CA GLY A 333 -4.87 9.22 12.40
C GLY A 333 -3.45 9.75 12.15
N ARG A 334 -2.74 9.19 11.16
CA ARG A 334 -1.38 9.62 10.75
C ARG A 334 -1.25 11.12 10.45
N CYS A 335 -2.29 11.74 9.88
CA CYS A 335 -2.31 13.18 9.62
C CYS A 335 -2.70 13.99 10.86
N MET A 336 -3.53 13.43 11.73
CA MET A 336 -3.90 14.01 13.03
C MET A 336 -2.68 14.14 13.95
N ASP A 337 -1.87 13.08 14.10
CA ASP A 337 -0.62 13.05 14.88
C ASP A 337 0.42 14.09 14.43
N SER A 338 0.29 14.54 13.18
CA SER A 338 1.12 15.57 12.56
C SER A 338 0.54 16.97 12.77
N TRP A 339 -0.77 17.15 12.62
CA TRP A 339 -1.45 18.43 12.83
C TRP A 339 -1.47 18.84 14.31
N GLN A 340 -1.73 17.90 15.23
CA GLN A 340 -1.84 18.14 16.68
C GLN A 340 -0.54 18.65 17.33
N ARG A 341 0.61 18.53 16.65
CA ARG A 341 1.90 19.13 17.08
C ARG A 341 1.89 20.66 17.00
N TYR A 342 0.98 21.22 16.20
CA TYR A 342 0.86 22.66 15.94
C TYR A 342 -0.54 23.19 16.26
N SER A 343 -1.56 22.33 16.23
CA SER A 343 -2.99 22.60 16.49
C SER A 343 -3.54 23.86 15.81
N ASN A 344 -2.94 24.28 14.69
CA ASN A 344 -3.28 25.52 14.03
C ASN A 344 -4.55 25.32 13.18
N MET A 345 -5.68 25.70 13.77
CA MET A 345 -7.02 25.70 13.15
C MET A 345 -7.07 26.41 11.79
N LYS A 346 -6.22 27.42 11.58
CA LYS A 346 -6.20 28.28 10.39
C LYS A 346 -5.10 27.94 9.40
N TYR A 347 -4.32 26.88 9.64
CA TYR A 347 -3.40 26.35 8.65
C TYR A 347 -4.19 25.79 7.46
N VAL A 348 -4.02 26.40 6.29
CA VAL A 348 -4.58 25.91 5.04
C VAL A 348 -3.66 24.80 4.52
N GLU A 349 -4.21 23.62 4.28
CA GLU A 349 -3.47 22.48 3.75
C GLU A 349 -3.07 22.79 2.28
N PRO A 350 -1.77 22.77 1.91
CA PRO A 350 -1.32 23.19 0.57
C PRO A 350 -1.85 22.32 -0.59
N LYS A 351 -2.28 21.10 -0.29
CA LYS A 351 -3.04 20.20 -1.16
C LYS A 351 -4.30 19.74 -0.42
N GLY A 352 -5.08 20.73 0.00
CA GLY A 352 -6.29 20.51 0.77
C GLY A 352 -7.31 19.67 0.00
N HIS A 353 -7.90 18.67 0.66
CA HIS A 353 -8.97 17.84 0.09
C HIS A 353 -10.29 18.14 0.79
N CYS A 354 -11.39 18.29 0.05
CA CYS A 354 -12.70 18.50 0.65
C CYS A 354 -13.11 17.30 1.53
N TYR A 355 -13.31 17.52 2.82
CA TYR A 355 -13.70 16.50 3.80
C TYR A 355 -14.91 15.67 3.34
N VAL A 356 -15.86 16.27 2.63
CA VAL A 356 -17.04 15.54 2.13
C VAL A 356 -16.72 14.80 0.83
N CYS A 357 -16.36 15.51 -0.24
CA CYS A 357 -16.33 14.95 -1.60
C CYS A 357 -14.94 14.58 -2.15
N GLY A 358 -13.88 14.68 -1.35
CA GLY A 358 -12.51 14.29 -1.70
C GLY A 358 -11.79 15.22 -2.68
N LYS A 359 -12.51 15.98 -3.51
CA LYS A 359 -11.96 16.93 -4.48
C LYS A 359 -11.02 17.95 -3.82
N GLU A 360 -9.90 18.25 -4.47
CA GLU A 360 -8.95 19.26 -4.00
C GLU A 360 -9.59 20.66 -3.94
N CYS A 361 -9.31 21.40 -2.86
CA CYS A 361 -9.74 22.78 -2.63
C CYS A 361 -9.01 23.39 -1.41
N GLU A 362 -8.98 24.72 -1.29
CA GLU A 362 -8.47 25.37 -0.06
C GLU A 362 -9.29 24.96 1.16
N VAL A 363 -8.67 24.20 2.07
CA VAL A 363 -9.28 23.76 3.33
C VAL A 363 -8.31 23.85 4.51
N SER A 364 -8.88 24.02 5.70
CA SER A 364 -8.19 24.00 6.99
C SER A 364 -9.05 23.26 8.02
N ALA A 365 -8.53 23.00 9.21
CA ALA A 365 -9.36 22.45 10.30
C ALA A 365 -10.52 23.38 10.70
N GLU A 366 -10.44 24.69 10.44
CA GLU A 366 -11.54 25.66 10.62
C GLU A 366 -12.56 25.61 9.47
N LYS A 367 -12.12 25.25 8.26
CA LYS A 367 -12.92 25.19 7.02
C LYS A 367 -12.57 23.93 6.21
N PRO A 368 -13.06 22.73 6.58
CA PRO A 368 -12.56 21.47 6.06
C PRO A 368 -13.25 21.01 4.76
N ALA A 369 -14.19 21.77 4.20
CA ALA A 369 -14.96 21.38 3.00
C ALA A 369 -15.09 22.54 2.00
N CYS A 370 -15.17 22.20 0.71
CA CYS A 370 -15.44 23.18 -0.35
C CYS A 370 -16.84 23.82 -0.18
N LEU A 371 -17.03 24.99 -0.80
CA LEU A 371 -18.22 25.82 -0.61
C LEU A 371 -19.55 25.07 -0.84
N ASP A 372 -19.64 24.24 -1.88
CA ASP A 372 -20.87 23.53 -2.23
C ASP A 372 -21.13 22.32 -1.33
N CYS A 373 -20.07 21.68 -0.84
CA CYS A 373 -20.18 20.64 0.19
C CYS A 373 -20.55 21.23 1.55
N TYR A 374 -19.99 22.39 1.92
CA TYR A 374 -20.37 23.12 3.13
C TYR A 374 -21.84 23.55 3.08
N ARG A 375 -22.34 24.02 1.92
CA ARG A 375 -23.76 24.35 1.71
C ARG A 375 -24.67 23.11 1.83
N SER A 376 -24.24 21.98 1.28
CA SER A 376 -25.07 20.75 1.18
C SER A 376 -25.03 19.88 2.43
N HIS A 377 -23.94 19.91 3.21
CA HIS A 377 -23.68 19.04 4.36
C HIS A 377 -23.27 19.85 5.60
N LYS A 378 -23.90 21.02 5.77
CA LYS A 378 -23.52 22.05 6.75
C LYS A 378 -23.30 21.50 8.16
N GLU A 379 -24.26 20.73 8.67
CA GLU A 379 -24.26 20.19 10.04
C GLU A 379 -23.09 19.21 10.28
N LEU A 380 -22.85 18.28 9.36
CA LEU A 380 -21.71 17.36 9.39
C LEU A 380 -20.37 18.13 9.47
N VAL A 381 -20.23 19.19 8.67
CA VAL A 381 -19.01 20.00 8.64
C VAL A 381 -18.87 20.84 9.92
N GLU A 382 -19.93 21.51 10.38
CA GLU A 382 -19.89 22.33 11.60
C GLU A 382 -19.63 21.50 12.87
N ASN A 383 -20.11 20.26 12.92
CA ASN A 383 -19.78 19.31 13.98
C ASN A 383 -18.27 18.98 13.98
N LYS A 384 -17.69 18.59 12.84
CA LYS A 384 -16.23 18.30 12.78
C LYS A 384 -15.37 19.54 13.03
N CYS A 385 -15.75 20.72 12.53
CA CYS A 385 -15.09 21.98 12.91
C CYS A 385 -15.12 22.21 14.43
N SER A 386 -16.19 21.79 15.12
CA SER A 386 -16.34 21.96 16.57
C SER A 386 -15.47 20.97 17.36
N THR A 387 -15.35 19.71 16.91
CA THR A 387 -14.38 18.75 17.46
C THR A 387 -12.94 19.26 17.32
N MET A 388 -12.56 19.76 16.14
CA MET A 388 -11.22 20.31 15.93
C MET A 388 -10.95 21.55 16.81
N ARG A 389 -11.93 22.44 17.00
CA ARG A 389 -11.84 23.59 17.94
C ARG A 389 -11.77 23.21 19.42
N ALA A 390 -12.14 21.97 19.79
CA ALA A 390 -11.95 21.47 21.15
C ALA A 390 -10.49 21.07 21.43
N LEU A 391 -9.78 20.62 20.40
CA LEU A 391 -8.35 20.24 20.45
C LEU A 391 -7.39 21.41 20.17
N GLY A 392 -7.87 22.47 19.52
CA GLY A 392 -7.12 23.70 19.24
C GLY A 392 -7.12 24.73 20.39
N ARG A 393 -6.89 24.30 21.63
CA ARG A 393 -6.87 25.15 22.85
C ARG A 393 -5.66 24.86 23.73
#